data_AF-A0A0F6A0V6-F1
#
_entry.id   AF-A0A0F6A0V6-F1
#
_cell.length_a   1.000
_cell.length_b   1.000
_cell.length_c   1.000
_cell.angle_alpha   90.00
_cell.angle_beta   90.00
_cell.angle_gamma   90.00
#
_symmetry.space_group_name_H-M   'P 1'
#
loop_
_entity.id
_entity.type
_entity.pdbx_description
1 polymer ?
#
loop_
_entity_poly.entity_id
_entity_poly.type
_entity_poly.pdbx_seq_one_letter_code
_entity_poly.pdbx_strand_id
1 'polypeptide(L)'
;MSLRDTLKNVAIFSIVAGFLFQPATAMSPDVHMFCQGQTDKLKMLAQYTPEQLRKLRRHFANATSFEALSILTDYPIDLMIAGAMGHQDITKFEAEQAVRNLIKEIEIPVINDAIEVSGVSNEKVWDQAYKNCVSTNVEDFQKYLSSQ
;
A
#
# COMPACT_ATOMS: atom_id res chain seq x y z
N MET A 1 -27.15 8.92 -11.59
CA MET A 1 -25.73 9.11 -11.20
C MET A 1 -25.05 7.75 -11.29
N SER A 2 -24.09 7.55 -12.20
CA SER A 2 -23.54 6.22 -12.50
C SER A 2 -22.57 5.76 -11.41
N LEU A 3 -22.48 4.44 -11.16
CA LEU A 3 -21.45 3.84 -10.30
C LEU A 3 -20.04 4.26 -10.74
N ARG A 4 -19.86 4.48 -12.05
CA ARG A 4 -18.65 5.00 -12.69
C ARG A 4 -18.36 6.45 -12.29
N ASP A 5 -19.37 7.30 -12.15
CA ASP A 5 -19.21 8.70 -11.74
C ASP A 5 -18.92 8.83 -10.24
N THR A 6 -19.49 7.91 -9.45
CA THR A 6 -19.21 7.82 -8.00
C THR A 6 -17.80 7.30 -7.74
N LEU A 7 -17.30 6.39 -8.59
CA LEU A 7 -15.92 5.89 -8.50
C LEU A 7 -14.91 6.92 -9.05
N LYS A 8 -15.22 7.68 -10.09
CA LYS A 8 -14.37 8.77 -10.60
C LYS A 8 -14.20 9.93 -9.60
N ASN A 9 -15.25 10.26 -8.84
CA ASN A 9 -15.16 11.28 -7.78
C ASN A 9 -14.42 10.78 -6.52
N VAL A 10 -14.22 9.46 -6.37
CA VAL A 10 -13.40 8.86 -5.32
C VAL A 10 -11.98 8.56 -5.83
N ALA A 11 -11.83 8.32 -7.14
CA ALA A 11 -10.57 8.07 -7.84
C ALA A 11 -9.86 9.35 -8.28
N ILE A 12 -9.79 10.34 -7.38
CA ILE A 12 -8.72 11.32 -7.40
C ILE A 12 -7.63 10.78 -6.45
N PHE A 13 -7.13 9.59 -6.77
CA PHE A 13 -5.88 9.10 -6.19
C PHE A 13 -4.80 9.52 -7.18
N SER A 14 -4.28 10.71 -6.95
CA SER A 14 -3.00 11.12 -7.49
C SER A 14 -2.14 11.44 -6.28
N ILE A 15 -0.88 11.00 -6.36
CA ILE A 15 0.18 11.16 -5.37
C ILE A 15 0.17 10.01 -4.34
N VAL A 16 0.75 8.84 -4.64
CA VAL A 16 1.97 8.24 -4.01
C VAL A 16 2.39 6.97 -4.79
N ALA A 17 2.39 7.00 -6.13
CA ALA A 17 2.83 5.86 -6.95
C ALA A 17 4.36 5.77 -7.13
N GLY A 18 5.09 6.79 -6.69
CA GLY A 18 6.49 6.99 -7.10
C GLY A 18 7.54 6.21 -6.31
N PHE A 19 7.21 5.59 -5.17
CA PHE A 19 8.24 5.14 -4.22
C PHE A 19 8.32 3.64 -3.97
N LEU A 20 7.36 2.83 -4.41
CA LEU A 20 7.48 1.37 -4.24
C LEU A 20 8.32 0.71 -5.35
N PHE A 21 8.56 1.38 -6.48
CA PHE A 21 9.22 0.78 -7.65
C PHE A 21 10.03 1.79 -8.47
N GLN A 22 10.90 2.56 -7.81
CA GLN A 22 11.99 3.20 -8.58
C GLN A 22 12.86 2.09 -9.19
N PRO A 23 13.29 2.22 -10.46
CA PRO A 23 14.17 1.25 -11.09
C PRO A 23 15.41 1.04 -10.23
N ALA A 24 15.84 -0.21 -10.12
CA ALA A 24 16.92 -0.71 -9.28
C ALA A 24 18.28 -0.02 -9.51
N THR A 25 18.40 1.24 -9.07
CA THR A 25 19.68 1.89 -8.79
C THR A 25 19.92 1.76 -7.30
N ALA A 26 20.43 0.59 -6.87
CA ALA A 26 21.19 0.35 -5.64
C ALA A 26 20.94 1.29 -4.42
N MET A 27 19.68 1.60 -4.10
CA MET A 27 19.37 2.25 -2.83
C MET A 27 19.17 1.14 -1.83
N SER A 28 20.08 1.09 -0.85
CA SER A 28 19.88 0.28 0.34
C SER A 28 18.47 0.55 0.89
N PRO A 29 17.68 -0.47 1.23
CA PRO A 29 16.39 -0.25 1.88
C PRO A 29 16.59 0.64 3.12
N ASP A 30 15.97 1.83 3.09
CA ASP A 30 16.02 2.80 4.18
C ASP A 30 14.73 2.69 5.00
N VAL A 31 14.87 2.21 6.24
CA VAL A 31 13.76 2.03 7.18
C VAL A 31 13.02 3.35 7.45
N HIS A 32 13.73 4.48 7.43
CA HIS A 32 13.13 5.79 7.66
C HIS A 32 12.28 6.22 6.46
N MET A 33 12.78 6.05 5.23
CA MET A 33 11.98 6.32 4.02
C MET A 33 10.76 5.40 3.95
N PHE A 34 10.93 4.11 4.26
CA PHE A 34 9.82 3.17 4.31
C PHE A 34 8.76 3.61 5.33
N CYS A 35 9.15 3.87 6.57
CA CYS A 35 8.22 4.25 7.62
C CYS A 35 7.58 5.63 7.43
N GLN A 36 8.29 6.57 6.81
CA GLN A 36 7.72 7.84 6.40
C GLN A 36 6.60 7.61 5.37
N GLY A 37 6.85 6.81 4.34
CA GLY A 37 5.84 6.48 3.33
C GLY A 37 4.60 5.80 3.91
N GLN A 38 4.76 4.88 4.86
CA GLN A 38 3.62 4.24 5.54
C GLN A 38 2.83 5.26 6.38
N THR A 39 3.52 6.13 7.11
CA THR A 39 2.89 7.16 7.95
C THR A 39 2.14 8.17 7.12
N ASP A 40 2.72 8.62 6.00
CA ASP A 40 2.09 9.57 5.08
C ASP A 40 0.84 8.97 4.43
N LYS A 41 0.90 7.70 4.03
CA LYS A 41 -0.27 6.97 3.50
C LYS A 41 -1.39 6.88 4.54
N LEU A 42 -1.06 6.51 5.78
CA LEU A 42 -2.04 6.43 6.86
C LEU A 42 -2.66 7.82 7.16
N LYS A 43 -1.83 8.86 7.22
CA LYS A 43 -2.26 10.25 7.43
C LYS A 43 -3.15 10.75 6.30
N MET A 44 -2.88 10.38 5.05
CA MET A 44 -3.74 10.67 3.91
C MET A 44 -5.09 9.96 4.05
N LEU A 45 -5.09 8.67 4.36
CA LEU A 45 -6.31 7.88 4.52
C LEU A 45 -7.18 8.35 5.70
N ALA A 46 -6.56 8.83 6.77
CA ALA A 46 -7.25 9.36 7.94
C ALA A 46 -8.11 10.60 7.66
N GLN A 47 -7.91 11.26 6.51
CA GLN A 47 -8.73 12.41 6.07
C GLN A 47 -10.12 12.00 5.56
N TYR A 48 -10.31 10.73 5.21
CA TYR A 48 -11.61 10.20 4.80
C TYR A 48 -12.47 9.85 6.00
N THR A 49 -13.79 9.86 5.82
CA THR A 49 -14.72 9.42 6.87
C THR A 49 -14.64 7.90 7.06
N PRO A 50 -15.01 7.38 8.26
CA PRO A 50 -15.06 5.94 8.50
C PRO A 50 -15.93 5.18 7.48
N GLU A 51 -17.01 5.79 7.00
CA GLU A 51 -17.90 5.19 5.99
C GLU A 51 -17.21 5.05 4.62
N GLN A 52 -16.45 6.08 4.21
CA GLN A 52 -15.66 6.05 2.97
C GLN A 52 -14.57 4.98 3.06
N LEU A 53 -13.87 4.89 4.18
CA LEU A 53 -12.82 3.88 4.41
C LEU A 53 -13.39 2.46 4.46
N ARG A 54 -14.53 2.23 5.12
CA ARG A 54 -15.22 0.93 5.09
C ARG A 54 -15.64 0.54 3.67
N LYS A 55 -16.02 1.51 2.83
CA LYS A 55 -16.34 1.26 1.41
C LYS A 55 -15.08 0.88 0.63
N LEU A 56 -13.98 1.61 0.81
CA LEU A 56 -12.68 1.29 0.19
C LEU A 56 -12.22 -0.11 0.57
N ARG A 57 -12.27 -0.46 1.86
CA ARG A 57 -11.93 -1.81 2.35
C ARG A 57 -12.74 -2.91 1.66
N ARG A 58 -14.05 -2.70 1.48
CA ARG A 58 -14.92 -3.67 0.78
C ARG A 58 -14.53 -3.79 -0.70
N HIS A 59 -14.12 -2.71 -1.36
CA HIS A 59 -13.65 -2.78 -2.74
C HIS A 59 -12.37 -3.61 -2.86
N PHE A 60 -11.39 -3.41 -1.97
CA PHE A 60 -10.20 -4.27 -1.91
C PHE A 60 -10.54 -5.73 -1.63
N ALA A 61 -11.36 -6.00 -0.62
CA ALA A 61 -11.76 -7.36 -0.27
C ALA A 61 -12.42 -8.10 -1.46
N ASN A 62 -13.30 -7.42 -2.19
CA ASN A 62 -14.07 -7.98 -3.28
C ASN A 62 -13.37 -7.94 -4.64
N ALA A 63 -12.20 -7.32 -4.78
CA ALA A 63 -11.48 -7.28 -6.05
C ALA A 63 -11.00 -8.70 -6.44
N THR A 64 -11.49 -9.23 -7.56
CA THR A 64 -11.16 -10.59 -8.02
C THR A 64 -10.12 -10.62 -9.14
N SER A 65 -9.93 -9.50 -9.84
CA SER A 65 -8.95 -9.37 -10.93
C SER A 65 -7.88 -8.32 -10.61
N PHE A 66 -6.77 -8.38 -11.33
CA PHE A 66 -5.71 -7.38 -11.19
C PHE A 66 -6.16 -6.01 -11.74
N GLU A 67 -7.00 -5.96 -12.78
CA GLU A 67 -7.56 -4.70 -13.29
C GLU A 67 -8.46 -4.02 -12.25
N ALA A 68 -9.21 -4.82 -11.47
CA ALA A 68 -10.00 -4.28 -10.37
C ALA A 68 -9.10 -3.67 -9.28
N LEU A 69 -7.93 -4.26 -9.01
CA LEU A 69 -6.96 -3.71 -8.07
C LEU A 69 -6.22 -2.49 -8.64
N SER A 70 -5.83 -2.49 -9.91
CA SER A 70 -5.11 -1.36 -10.53
C SER A 70 -5.97 -0.09 -10.64
N ILE A 71 -7.29 -0.21 -10.58
CA ILE A 71 -8.20 0.94 -10.44
C ILE A 71 -8.20 1.49 -9.00
N LEU A 72 -7.92 0.64 -8.02
CA LEU A 72 -7.92 1.00 -6.59
C LEU A 72 -6.53 1.43 -6.09
N THR A 73 -5.48 1.05 -6.81
CA THR A 73 -4.08 1.31 -6.46
C THR A 73 -3.35 1.92 -7.64
N ASP A 74 -2.45 2.85 -7.40
CA ASP A 74 -1.52 3.32 -8.44
C ASP A 74 -0.26 2.43 -8.56
N TYR A 75 -0.31 1.20 -8.07
CA TYR A 75 0.84 0.30 -8.12
C TYR A 75 1.09 -0.18 -9.56
N PRO A 76 2.35 -0.32 -9.98
CA PRO A 76 2.68 -0.95 -11.25
C PRO A 76 2.52 -2.48 -11.13
N ILE A 77 1.26 -2.93 -10.96
CA ILE A 77 0.91 -4.33 -10.70
C ILE A 77 1.48 -5.26 -11.78
N ASP A 78 1.53 -4.81 -13.03
CA ASP A 78 2.12 -5.56 -14.15
C ASP A 78 3.60 -5.89 -13.93
N LEU A 79 4.37 -4.96 -13.33
CA LEU A 79 5.78 -5.20 -12.98
C LEU A 79 5.89 -6.19 -11.81
N MET A 80 4.96 -6.14 -10.85
CA MET A 80 4.93 -7.08 -9.74
C MET A 80 4.63 -8.50 -10.22
N ILE A 81 3.71 -8.65 -11.18
CA ILE A 81 3.40 -9.94 -11.82
C ILE A 81 4.63 -10.45 -12.56
N ALA A 82 5.26 -9.61 -13.40
CA ALA A 82 6.46 -9.99 -14.14
C ALA A 82 7.61 -10.41 -13.20
N GLY A 83 7.81 -9.67 -12.10
CA GLY A 83 8.79 -9.99 -11.06
C GLY A 83 8.49 -11.32 -10.37
N ALA A 84 7.24 -11.56 -9.97
CA ALA A 84 6.83 -12.82 -9.34
C ALA A 84 7.06 -14.02 -10.27
N MET A 85 6.68 -13.90 -11.55
CA MET A 85 6.96 -14.92 -12.57
C MET A 85 8.46 -15.20 -12.70
N GLY A 86 9.28 -14.15 -12.81
CA GLY A 86 10.73 -14.28 -12.99
C GLY A 86 11.48 -14.82 -11.76
N HIS A 87 11.03 -14.49 -10.55
CA HIS A 87 11.70 -14.91 -9.32
C HIS A 87 11.23 -16.26 -8.78
N GLN A 88 9.96 -16.63 -9.01
CA GLN A 88 9.38 -17.83 -8.42
C GLN A 88 9.17 -18.96 -9.43
N ASP A 89 9.46 -18.73 -10.71
CA ASP A 89 9.28 -19.70 -11.80
C ASP A 89 7.85 -20.26 -11.85
N ILE A 90 6.87 -19.36 -11.77
CA ILE A 90 5.43 -19.68 -11.76
C ILE A 90 4.72 -19.16 -13.00
N THR A 91 3.54 -19.70 -13.29
CA THR A 91 2.72 -19.23 -14.39
C THR A 91 2.18 -17.81 -14.14
N LYS A 92 1.78 -17.12 -15.22
CA LYS A 92 1.14 -15.80 -15.12
C LYS A 92 -0.10 -15.82 -14.22
N PHE A 93 -0.92 -16.86 -14.33
CA PHE A 93 -2.13 -17.01 -13.52
C PHE A 93 -1.79 -17.13 -12.02
N GLU A 94 -0.79 -17.94 -11.66
CA GLU A 94 -0.34 -18.06 -10.28
C GLU A 94 0.26 -16.74 -9.77
N ALA A 95 1.05 -16.05 -10.58
CA ALA A 95 1.61 -14.74 -10.24
C ALA A 95 0.52 -13.68 -10.01
N GLU A 96 -0.51 -13.62 -10.87
CA GLU A 96 -1.66 -12.73 -10.68
C GLU A 96 -2.39 -13.01 -9.37
N GLN A 97 -2.57 -14.28 -9.01
CA GLN A 97 -3.19 -14.64 -7.74
C GLN A 97 -2.32 -14.23 -6.53
N ALA A 98 -1.02 -14.53 -6.59
CA ALA A 98 -0.08 -14.19 -5.53
C ALA A 98 0.01 -12.68 -5.31
N VAL A 99 0.18 -11.90 -6.38
CA VAL A 99 0.23 -10.44 -6.32
C VAL A 99 -1.08 -9.85 -5.83
N ARG A 100 -2.24 -10.35 -6.28
CA ARG A 100 -3.54 -9.91 -5.78
C ARG A 100 -3.67 -10.14 -4.28
N ASN A 101 -3.29 -11.32 -3.79
CA ASN A 101 -3.38 -11.64 -2.37
C ASN A 101 -2.44 -10.75 -1.54
N LEU A 102 -1.20 -10.58 -1.99
CA LEU A 102 -0.21 -9.71 -1.36
C LEU A 102 -0.72 -8.27 -1.23
N ILE A 103 -1.26 -7.70 -2.31
CA ILE A 103 -1.82 -6.33 -2.28
C ILE A 103 -2.94 -6.24 -1.23
N LYS A 104 -3.84 -7.22 -1.15
CA LYS A 104 -4.92 -7.21 -0.14
C LYS A 104 -4.37 -7.32 1.28
N GLU A 105 -3.37 -8.15 1.50
CA GLU A 105 -2.71 -8.33 2.80
C GLU A 105 -2.01 -7.06 3.27
N ILE A 106 -1.52 -6.23 2.34
CA ILE A 106 -0.91 -4.94 2.66
C ILE A 106 -1.98 -3.85 2.86
N GLU A 107 -2.94 -3.74 1.94
CA GLU A 107 -3.86 -2.60 1.88
C GLU A 107 -4.97 -2.66 2.93
N ILE A 108 -5.55 -3.85 3.17
CA ILE A 108 -6.69 -3.99 4.08
C ILE A 108 -6.32 -3.59 5.53
N PRO A 109 -5.17 -4.03 6.10
CA PRO A 109 -4.75 -3.58 7.42
C PRO A 109 -4.57 -2.07 7.50
N VAL A 110 -3.89 -1.46 6.53
CA VAL A 110 -3.67 0.00 6.50
C VAL A 110 -5.01 0.76 6.47
N ILE A 111 -6.00 0.26 5.72
CA ILE A 111 -7.34 0.86 5.70
C ILE A 111 -8.05 0.67 7.05
N ASN A 112 -7.88 -0.47 7.73
CA ASN A 112 -8.44 -0.67 9.06
C ASN A 112 -7.81 0.30 10.07
N ASP A 113 -6.50 0.45 10.07
CA ASP A 113 -5.80 1.40 10.93
C ASP A 113 -6.30 2.83 10.65
N ALA A 114 -6.47 3.20 9.38
CA ALA A 114 -7.01 4.49 8.98
C ALA A 114 -8.44 4.74 9.51
N ILE A 115 -9.27 3.70 9.66
CA ILE A 115 -10.61 3.83 10.27
C ILE A 115 -10.48 4.21 11.74
N GLU A 116 -9.52 3.64 12.46
CA GLU A 116 -9.31 3.90 13.89
C GLU A 116 -8.80 5.32 14.16
N VAL A 117 -8.00 5.86 13.25
CA VAL A 117 -7.42 7.21 13.35
C VAL A 117 -8.13 8.25 12.45
N SER A 118 -9.30 7.92 11.92
CA SER A 118 -10.07 8.81 11.05
C SER A 118 -10.40 10.13 11.76
N GLY A 119 -10.16 11.26 11.09
CA GLY A 119 -10.36 12.60 11.62
C GLY A 119 -9.28 13.08 12.60
N VAL A 120 -8.23 12.28 12.86
CA VAL A 120 -7.08 12.73 13.65
C VAL A 120 -6.24 13.72 12.85
N SER A 121 -5.96 14.88 13.43
CA SER A 121 -5.08 15.92 12.85
C SER A 121 -3.87 16.23 13.74
N ASN A 122 -3.70 15.53 14.85
CA ASN A 122 -2.64 15.78 15.82
C ASN A 122 -1.31 15.19 15.35
N GLU A 123 -0.34 16.05 15.04
CA GLU A 123 1.01 15.63 14.60
C GLU A 123 1.73 14.72 15.59
N LYS A 124 1.45 14.80 16.90
CA LYS A 124 2.06 13.88 17.87
C LYS A 124 1.65 12.42 17.65
N VAL A 125 0.45 12.19 17.11
CA VAL A 125 -0.02 10.84 16.78
C VAL A 125 0.76 10.30 15.58
N TRP A 126 0.98 11.13 14.56
CA TRP A 126 1.75 10.76 13.37
C TRP A 126 3.23 10.54 13.68
N ASP A 127 3.83 11.41 14.50
CA ASP A 127 5.20 11.21 14.99
C ASP A 127 5.34 9.89 15.75
N GLN A 128 4.34 9.53 16.56
CA GLN A 128 4.38 8.26 17.30
C GLN A 128 4.20 7.07 16.37
N ALA A 129 3.29 7.14 15.38
CA ALA A 129 3.11 6.09 14.38
C ALA A 129 4.41 5.84 13.59
N TYR A 130 5.07 6.91 13.15
CA TYR A 130 6.37 6.84 12.49
C TYR A 130 7.43 6.18 13.38
N LYS A 131 7.58 6.65 14.63
CA LYS A 131 8.57 6.10 15.59
C LYS A 131 8.32 4.61 15.86
N ASN A 132 7.06 4.23 16.04
CA ASN A 132 6.68 2.83 16.22
C ASN A 132 7.09 1.99 15.01
N CYS A 133 6.78 2.45 13.79
CA CYS A 133 7.20 1.77 12.57
C CYS A 133 8.72 1.57 12.54
N VAL A 134 9.50 2.63 12.79
CA VAL A 134 10.97 2.52 12.77
C VAL A 134 11.45 1.52 13.82
N SER A 135 10.93 1.60 15.04
CA SER A 135 11.34 0.70 16.13
C SER A 135 11.04 -0.77 15.84
N THR A 136 9.93 -1.05 15.14
CA THR A 136 9.54 -2.42 14.79
C THR A 136 10.38 -2.99 13.66
N ASN A 137 10.84 -2.15 12.71
CA ASN A 137 11.46 -2.64 11.46
C ASN A 137 12.99 -2.47 11.42
N VAL A 138 13.59 -1.69 12.32
CA VAL A 138 15.02 -1.32 12.25
C VAL A 138 15.95 -2.54 12.30
N GLU A 139 15.67 -3.53 13.16
CA GLU A 139 16.51 -4.73 13.29
C GLU A 139 16.45 -5.63 12.03
N ASP A 140 15.28 -5.76 11.42
CA ASP A 140 15.09 -6.58 10.23
C ASP A 140 15.77 -5.96 9.00
N PHE A 141 15.67 -4.64 8.85
CA PHE A 141 16.39 -3.91 7.80
C PHE A 141 17.91 -4.01 7.98
N GLN A 142 18.41 -3.91 9.22
CA GLN A 142 19.83 -4.10 9.53
C GLN A 142 20.31 -5.52 9.20
N LYS A 143 19.54 -6.54 9.56
CA LYS A 143 19.85 -7.94 9.19
C LYS A 143 19.92 -8.11 7.68
N TYR A 144 18.94 -7.60 6.94
CA TYR A 144 18.94 -7.68 5.48
C TYR A 144 20.20 -7.06 4.89
N LEU A 145 20.55 -5.85 5.31
CA LEU A 145 21.75 -5.14 4.81
C LEU A 145 23.06 -5.87 5.15
N SER A 146 23.11 -6.59 6.27
CA SER A 146 24.28 -7.39 6.66
C SER A 146 24.40 -8.73 5.93
N SER A 147 23.35 -9.14 5.20
CA SER A 147 23.27 -10.43 4.50
C SER A 147 23.52 -10.34 2.98
N GLN A 148 23.66 -9.11 2.47
CA GLN A 148 24.07 -8.79 1.10
C GLN A 148 25.60 -8.73 0.99
#